data_AF-A0A452ZX66-F1
#
_entry.id   AF-A0A452ZX66-F1
#
_cell.length_a   1.000
_cell.length_b   1.000
_cell.length_c   1.000
_cell.angle_alpha   90.00
_cell.angle_beta   90.00
_cell.angle_gamma   90.00
#
_symmetry.space_group_name_H-M   'P 1'
#
loop_
_entity.id
_entity.type
_entity.pdbx_description
1 polymer ?
#
loop_
_entity_poly.entity_id
_entity_poly.type
_entity_poly.pdbx_seq_one_letter_code
_entity_poly.pdbx_strand_id
1 'polypeptide(L)'
;SGLQNFDRSNVASVVTAADKGGATHVDIACDQDLVKLARELTNLPICVSSVDPSSFQSAVEAGAQMIEIGNYDSFYDAGIEFSSEQILNLTRETRKILPDITLSVTVPHTLSLPDQDETCRAT
;
A
#
# COMPACT_ATOMS: atom_id res chain seq x y z
N SER A 1 -2.29 -11.68 -0.63
CA SER A 1 -2.54 -10.26 -0.95
C SER A 1 -1.32 -9.68 -1.68
N GLY A 2 -1.46 -8.53 -2.35
CA GLY A 2 -0.32 -7.83 -2.96
C GLY A 2 0.72 -7.36 -1.94
N LEU A 3 0.26 -6.99 -0.73
CA LEU A 3 1.07 -6.49 0.37
C LEU A 3 2.20 -7.43 0.84
N GLN A 4 1.91 -8.73 0.93
CA GLN A 4 2.88 -9.72 1.42
C GLN A 4 3.60 -10.47 0.30
N ASN A 5 3.41 -10.04 -0.95
CA ASN A 5 3.98 -10.72 -2.11
C ASN A 5 5.32 -10.13 -2.49
N PHE A 6 6.40 -10.69 -1.94
CA PHE A 6 7.78 -10.32 -2.26
C PHE A 6 8.43 -11.22 -3.33
N ASP A 7 7.67 -12.14 -3.93
CA ASP A 7 8.16 -13.00 -5.01
C ASP A 7 8.24 -12.21 -6.32
N ARG A 8 9.47 -11.89 -6.74
CA ARG A 8 9.75 -11.15 -7.97
C ARG A 8 9.10 -11.77 -9.22
N SER A 9 9.08 -13.10 -9.34
CA SER A 9 8.53 -13.78 -10.52
C SER A 9 7.01 -13.66 -10.55
N ASN A 10 6.38 -13.79 -9.38
CA ASN A 10 4.95 -13.60 -9.23
C ASN A 10 4.56 -12.15 -9.52
N VAL A 11 5.25 -11.18 -8.90
CA VAL A 11 5.02 -9.74 -9.11
C VAL A 11 5.19 -9.37 -10.58
N ALA A 12 6.25 -9.83 -11.25
CA ALA A 12 6.43 -9.59 -12.69
C ALA A 12 5.27 -10.12 -13.53
N SER A 13 4.76 -11.31 -13.19
CA SER A 13 3.62 -11.93 -13.88
C SER A 13 2.34 -11.10 -13.69
N VAL A 14 2.06 -10.67 -12.46
CA VAL A 14 0.89 -9.85 -12.12
C VAL A 14 0.96 -8.47 -12.79
N VAL A 15 2.11 -7.80 -12.71
CA VAL A 15 2.33 -6.48 -13.34
C VAL A 15 2.14 -6.57 -14.86
N THR A 16 2.70 -7.58 -15.50
CA THR A 16 2.54 -7.79 -16.95
C THR A 16 1.09 -8.05 -17.33
N ALA A 17 0.35 -8.81 -16.51
CA ALA A 17 -1.06 -9.08 -16.72
C ALA A 17 -1.91 -7.81 -16.55
N ALA A 18 -1.63 -7.00 -15.53
CA ALA A 18 -2.33 -5.74 -15.28
C ALA A 18 -2.15 -4.73 -16.43
N ASP A 19 -0.92 -4.59 -16.93
CA ASP A 19 -0.59 -3.74 -18.08
C ASP A 19 -1.38 -4.17 -19.34
N LYS A 20 -1.33 -5.46 -19.67
CA LYS A 20 -2.09 -6.01 -20.81
C LYS A 20 -3.61 -5.95 -20.62
N GLY A 21 -4.06 -5.99 -19.38
CA GLY A 21 -5.47 -5.90 -19.01
C GLY A 21 -6.03 -4.48 -19.06
N GLY A 22 -5.20 -3.46 -19.30
CA GLY A 22 -5.62 -2.06 -19.31
C GLY A 22 -5.93 -1.52 -17.91
N ALA A 23 -5.25 -2.04 -16.88
CA ALA A 23 -5.36 -1.51 -15.53
C ALA A 23 -4.93 -0.04 -15.48
N THR A 24 -5.44 0.72 -14.51
CA THR A 24 -5.08 2.14 -14.33
C THR A 24 -3.80 2.35 -13.53
N HIS A 25 -3.42 1.35 -12.71
CA HIS A 25 -2.20 1.32 -11.91
C HIS A 25 -1.94 -0.13 -11.49
N VAL A 26 -0.75 -0.40 -10.98
CA VAL A 26 -0.41 -1.66 -10.29
C VAL A 26 -0.26 -1.39 -8.80
N ASP A 27 -0.71 -2.33 -7.98
CA ASP A 27 -0.53 -2.32 -6.53
C ASP A 27 0.32 -3.52 -6.12
N ILE A 28 1.44 -3.26 -5.45
CA ILE A 28 2.46 -4.24 -5.08
C ILE A 28 2.95 -4.00 -3.64
N ALA A 29 3.63 -4.99 -3.06
CA ALA A 29 4.30 -4.83 -1.78
C ALA A 29 5.29 -3.66 -1.80
N CYS A 30 5.38 -2.92 -0.69
CA CYS A 30 6.30 -1.80 -0.53
C CYS A 30 7.75 -2.27 -0.40
N ASP A 31 8.38 -2.49 -1.56
CA ASP A 31 9.78 -2.87 -1.68
C ASP A 31 10.45 -2.14 -2.85
N GLN A 32 11.64 -1.62 -2.59
CA GLN A 32 12.39 -0.82 -3.56
C GLN A 32 12.71 -1.61 -4.85
N ASP A 33 13.07 -2.88 -4.72
CA ASP A 33 13.51 -3.70 -5.84
C ASP A 33 12.34 -4.27 -6.64
N LEU A 34 11.17 -4.40 -6.02
CA LEU A 34 9.91 -4.65 -6.72
C LEU A 34 9.42 -3.44 -7.50
N VAL A 35 9.54 -2.23 -6.95
CA VAL A 35 9.18 -1.00 -7.69
C VAL A 35 10.05 -0.85 -8.94
N LYS A 36 11.38 -1.05 -8.81
CA LYS A 36 12.30 -1.03 -9.96
C LYS A 36 11.92 -2.07 -11.01
N LEU A 37 11.63 -3.29 -10.58
CA LEU A 37 11.18 -4.37 -11.47
C LEU A 37 9.88 -3.99 -12.20
N ALA A 38 8.87 -3.49 -11.49
CA ALA A 38 7.61 -3.08 -12.10
C ALA A 38 7.84 -1.93 -13.10
N ARG A 39 8.72 -0.98 -12.79
CA ARG A 39 9.08 0.12 -13.68
C ARG A 39 9.73 -0.32 -14.99
N GLU A 40 10.44 -1.45 -15.00
CA GLU A 40 11.02 -2.07 -16.21
C GLU A 40 9.98 -2.79 -17.06
N LEU A 41 8.86 -3.21 -16.46
CA LEU A 41 7.84 -4.05 -17.10
C LEU A 41 6.62 -3.27 -17.60
N THR A 42 6.29 -2.13 -17.01
CA THR A 42 5.09 -1.33 -17.36
C THR A 42 5.33 0.18 -17.26
N ASN A 43 4.49 0.94 -17.96
CA ASN A 43 4.37 2.39 -17.80
C ASN A 43 3.19 2.81 -16.90
N LEU A 44 2.40 1.85 -16.42
CA LEU A 44 1.33 2.12 -15.48
C LEU A 44 1.88 2.74 -14.18
N PRO A 45 1.10 3.62 -13.54
CA PRO A 45 1.43 4.11 -12.22
C PRO A 45 1.60 2.95 -11.22
N ILE A 46 2.54 3.10 -10.29
CA ILE A 46 2.83 2.12 -9.25
C ILE A 46 2.34 2.67 -7.91
N CYS A 47 1.40 1.95 -7.31
CA CYS A 47 1.02 2.04 -5.92
C CYS A 47 1.80 0.99 -5.12
N VAL A 48 2.30 1.36 -3.96
CA VAL A 48 2.90 0.41 -3.01
C VAL A 48 2.13 0.39 -1.71
N SER A 49 1.96 -0.81 -1.17
CA SER A 49 1.21 -1.03 0.07
C SER A 49 2.15 -1.40 1.22
N SER A 50 1.96 -0.81 2.41
CA SER A 50 2.68 -1.15 3.65
C SER A 50 1.84 -0.87 4.89
N VAL A 51 2.22 -1.42 6.03
CA VAL A 51 1.77 -0.96 7.37
C VAL A 51 2.90 -0.32 8.17
N ASP A 52 4.09 -0.19 7.59
CA ASP A 52 5.26 0.48 8.15
C ASP A 52 5.51 1.81 7.41
N PRO A 53 5.30 2.98 8.06
CA PRO A 53 5.52 4.28 7.44
C PRO A 53 6.93 4.49 6.88
N SER A 54 7.94 3.89 7.52
CA SER A 54 9.33 4.10 7.15
C SER A 54 9.72 3.37 5.85
N SER A 55 9.00 2.28 5.51
CA SER A 55 9.29 1.52 4.30
C SER A 55 8.94 2.27 3.02
N PHE A 56 8.01 3.23 3.08
CA PHE A 56 7.55 3.95 1.89
C PHE A 56 8.62 4.83 1.25
N GLN A 57 9.53 5.40 2.04
CA GLN A 57 10.49 6.36 1.53
C GLN A 57 11.35 5.77 0.39
N SER A 58 11.92 4.58 0.60
CA SER A 58 12.75 3.92 -0.40
C SER A 58 11.97 3.50 -1.64
N ALA A 59 10.71 3.07 -1.47
CA ALA A 59 9.83 2.70 -2.58
C ALA A 59 9.45 3.91 -3.45
N VAL A 60 9.18 5.06 -2.83
CA VAL A 60 8.90 6.32 -3.53
C VAL A 60 10.14 6.82 -4.26
N GLU A 61 11.31 6.77 -3.62
CA GLU A 61 12.59 7.10 -4.25
C GLU A 61 12.90 6.19 -5.46
N ALA A 62 12.42 4.93 -5.45
CA ALA A 62 12.51 4.03 -6.60
C ALA A 62 11.46 4.27 -7.71
N GLY A 63 10.49 5.15 -7.48
CA GLY A 63 9.53 5.59 -8.50
C GLY A 63 8.08 5.18 -8.26
N ALA A 64 7.71 4.73 -7.07
CA ALA A 64 6.29 4.61 -6.69
C ALA A 64 5.63 6.01 -6.68
N GLN A 65 4.45 6.14 -7.28
CA GLN A 65 3.73 7.43 -7.34
C GLN A 65 2.58 7.52 -6.34
N MET A 66 2.18 6.40 -5.75
CA MET A 66 1.12 6.33 -4.76
C MET A 66 1.53 5.34 -3.67
N ILE A 67 1.05 5.59 -2.46
CA ILE A 67 1.23 4.71 -1.32
C ILE A 67 -0.13 4.36 -0.72
N GLU A 68 -0.24 3.15 -0.19
CA GLU A 68 -1.39 2.69 0.56
C GLU A 68 -0.96 2.19 1.94
N ILE A 69 -1.57 2.74 2.98
CA ILE A 69 -1.53 2.15 4.32
C ILE A 69 -2.66 1.14 4.40
N GLY A 70 -2.36 -0.16 4.34
CA GLY A 70 -3.44 -1.13 4.33
C GLY A 70 -3.13 -2.51 3.79
N ASN A 71 -4.19 -3.10 3.22
CA ASN A 71 -4.41 -4.53 2.98
C ASN A 71 -4.16 -5.41 4.21
N TYR A 72 -4.90 -5.11 5.29
CA TYR A 72 -4.73 -5.75 6.60
C TYR A 72 -5.10 -7.24 6.64
N ASP A 73 -5.76 -7.78 5.61
CA ASP A 73 -6.32 -9.14 5.61
C ASP A 73 -5.28 -10.20 6.01
N SER A 74 -4.05 -10.09 5.50
CA SER A 74 -2.97 -11.03 5.85
C SER A 74 -2.50 -10.95 7.30
N PHE A 75 -2.80 -9.87 8.02
CA PHE A 75 -2.50 -9.72 9.44
C PHE A 75 -3.59 -10.31 10.32
N TYR A 76 -4.85 -10.31 9.87
CA TYR A 76 -5.96 -10.93 10.60
C TYR A 76 -5.77 -12.44 10.74
N ASP A 77 -5.25 -13.10 9.70
CA ASP A 77 -4.87 -14.52 9.76
C ASP A 77 -3.80 -14.81 10.84
N ALA A 78 -2.98 -13.82 11.16
CA ALA A 78 -1.98 -13.88 12.23
C ALA A 78 -2.52 -13.39 13.61
N GLY A 79 -3.81 -13.09 13.70
CA GLY A 79 -4.46 -12.56 14.91
C GLY A 79 -4.06 -11.12 15.23
N ILE A 80 -3.54 -10.37 14.26
CA ILE A 80 -3.15 -8.97 14.42
C ILE A 80 -4.29 -8.10 13.89
N GLU A 81 -4.88 -7.30 14.76
CA GLU A 81 -5.91 -6.31 14.43
C GLU A 81 -5.36 -4.89 14.52
N PHE A 82 -6.01 -3.96 13.81
CA PHE A 82 -5.66 -2.55 13.78
C PHE A 82 -6.83 -1.73 14.28
N SER A 83 -6.64 -0.97 15.35
CA SER A 83 -7.61 0.00 15.84
C SER A 83 -7.60 1.29 15.00
N SER A 84 -8.68 2.06 15.07
CA SER A 84 -8.76 3.40 14.45
C SER A 84 -7.58 4.28 14.88
N GLU A 85 -7.23 4.29 16.16
CA GLU A 85 -6.12 5.08 16.69
C GLU A 85 -4.78 4.67 16.07
N GLN A 86 -4.53 3.36 15.92
CA GLN A 86 -3.31 2.87 15.27
C GLN A 86 -3.25 3.32 13.82
N ILE A 87 -4.34 3.24 13.08
CA ILE A 87 -4.42 3.66 11.67
C ILE A 87 -4.18 5.17 11.53
N LEU A 88 -4.75 5.98 12.40
CA LEU A 88 -4.53 7.42 12.42
C LEU A 88 -3.07 7.77 12.74
N ASN A 89 -2.45 7.06 13.67
CA ASN A 89 -1.04 7.26 13.98
C ASN A 89 -0.14 6.86 12.80
N LEU A 90 -0.39 5.72 12.15
CA LEU A 90 0.31 5.33 10.93
C LEU A 90 0.16 6.37 9.83
N THR A 91 -1.05 6.89 9.64
CA THR A 91 -1.35 7.94 8.64
C THR A 91 -0.56 9.21 8.93
N ARG A 92 -0.56 9.67 10.18
CA ARG A 92 0.18 10.87 10.61
C ARG A 92 1.69 10.71 10.42
N GLU A 93 2.26 9.58 10.82
CA GLU A 93 3.69 9.32 10.65
C GLU A 93 4.07 9.25 9.16
N THR A 94 3.29 8.53 8.35
CA THR A 94 3.52 8.47 6.90
C THR A 94 3.44 9.86 6.26
N ARG A 95 2.47 10.69 6.64
CA ARG A 95 2.32 12.04 6.09
C ARG A 95 3.43 13.00 6.54
N LYS A 96 4.05 12.79 7.72
CA LYS A 96 5.26 13.53 8.13
C LYS A 96 6.46 13.21 7.24
N ILE A 97 6.61 11.95 6.82
CA ILE A 97 7.72 11.49 5.97
C ILE A 97 7.48 11.91 4.51
N LEU A 98 6.26 11.73 4.01
CA LEU A 98 5.87 11.97 2.62
C LEU A 98 4.68 12.95 2.54
N PRO A 99 4.91 14.26 2.69
CA PRO A 99 3.85 15.26 2.81
C PRO A 99 2.97 15.40 1.56
N ASP A 100 3.53 15.18 0.37
CA ASP A 100 2.87 15.52 -0.89
C ASP A 100 2.43 14.30 -1.73
N ILE A 101 2.79 13.08 -1.32
CA ILE A 101 2.44 11.89 -2.09
C ILE A 101 0.95 11.56 -1.98
N THR A 102 0.38 10.98 -3.05
CA THR A 102 -0.96 10.41 -2.99
C THR A 102 -0.96 9.24 -2.01
N LEU A 103 -1.80 9.33 -0.98
CA LEU A 103 -1.91 8.36 0.10
C LEU A 103 -3.35 7.81 0.13
N SER A 104 -3.48 6.50 0.02
CA SER A 104 -4.70 5.75 0.34
C SER A 104 -4.57 5.14 1.73
N VAL A 105 -5.66 5.12 2.49
CA VAL A 105 -5.72 4.43 3.79
C VAL A 105 -6.88 3.46 3.75
N THR A 106 -6.59 2.18 3.98
CA THR A 106 -7.63 1.16 4.11
C THR A 106 -8.33 1.35 5.44
N VAL A 107 -9.66 1.29 5.44
CA VAL A 107 -10.45 1.24 6.67
C VAL A 107 -10.87 -0.22 6.91
N PRO A 108 -10.40 -0.87 8.00
CA PRO A 108 -10.77 -2.24 8.32
C PRO A 108 -12.27 -2.44 8.41
N HIS A 109 -12.75 -3.52 7.81
CA HIS A 109 -14.13 -3.98 7.98
C HIS A 109 -14.42 -4.50 9.40
N THR A 110 -13.38 -4.77 10.19
CA THR A 110 -13.48 -5.24 11.58
C THR A 110 -13.81 -4.13 12.58
N LEU A 111 -13.63 -2.85 12.20
CA LEU A 111 -14.02 -1.71 13.03
C LEU A 111 -15.53 -1.54 13.08
N SER A 112 -16.04 -0.96 14.17
CA SER A 112 -17.45 -0.59 14.27
C SER A 112 -17.79 0.52 13.26
N LEU A 113 -19.05 0.65 12.83
CA LEU A 113 -19.44 1.72 11.89
C LEU A 113 -19.08 3.14 12.39
N PRO A 114 -19.26 3.49 13.68
CA PRO A 114 -18.75 4.76 14.22
C PRO A 114 -17.24 4.93 14.04
N ASP A 115 -16.46 3.89 14.33
CA ASP A 115 -15.01 3.90 14.20
C ASP A 115 -14.55 4.02 12.75
N GLN A 116 -15.29 3.42 11.81
CA GLN A 116 -15.05 3.56 10.37
C GLN A 116 -15.33 4.99 9.90
N ASP A 117 -16.44 5.62 10.33
CA ASP A 117 -16.74 7.03 9.99
C ASP A 117 -15.68 7.97 10.57
N GLU A 118 -15.25 7.75 11.81
CA GLU A 118 -14.18 8.54 12.43
C GLU A 118 -12.85 8.40 11.66
N THR A 119 -12.45 7.16 11.33
CA THR A 119 -11.21 6.89 10.60
C THR A 119 -11.24 7.58 9.23
N CYS A 120 -12.31 7.41 8.46
CA CYS A 120 -12.48 8.04 7.15
C CYS A 120 -12.37 9.57 7.18
N ARG A 121 -12.82 10.22 8.25
CA ARG A 121 -12.79 11.68 8.38
C ARG A 121 -11.41 12.22 8.76
N ALA A 122 -10.57 11.40 9.36
CA ALA A 122 -9.32 11.82 9.97
C ALA A 122 -8.06 11.42 9.17
N THR A 123 -8.24 10.72 8.04
CA THR A 123 -7.21 10.36 7.05
C THR A 123 -7.39 11.14 5.76
#